data_AF-A0A453A5S7-F1
#
_entry.id   AF-A0A453A5S7-F1
#
_cell.length_a   1.000
_cell.length_b   1.000
_cell.length_c   1.000
_cell.angle_alpha   90.00
_cell.angle_beta   90.00
_cell.angle_gamma   90.00
#
_symmetry.space_group_name_H-M   'P 1'
#
loop_
_entity.id
_entity.type
_entity.pdbx_description
1 polymer ?
#
loop_
_entity_poly.entity_id
_entity_poly.type
_entity_poly.pdbx_seq_one_letter_code
_entity_poly.pdbx_strand_id
1 'polypeptide(L)'
;PAMAPARAAKRPKLEPSTSAAGAPHQRGDDDYVPGNIVEIELCNFMTYDRLVCRPGPRLNLVVGPNGSGKSSLVCAIALALAADPAILGRAASVRAFVKRGEESGHVRLSLRSQDQGRDIGITRKIDTNNKSEWLLDGTNPIYLSIYLSIYLSPS
;
A
#
# COMPACT_ATOMS: atom_id res chain seq x y z
N PRO A 1 -17.47 55.16 7.70
CA PRO A 1 -16.44 54.36 8.43
C PRO A 1 -15.97 53.17 7.56
N ALA A 2 -14.80 53.30 6.97
CA ALA A 2 -14.23 52.31 6.05
C ALA A 2 -13.52 51.18 6.83
N MET A 3 -13.82 49.92 6.48
CA MET A 3 -13.22 48.72 7.06
C MET A 3 -11.92 48.41 6.29
N ALA A 4 -10.78 48.40 6.98
CA ALA A 4 -9.48 48.06 6.39
C ALA A 4 -9.37 46.53 6.11
N PRO A 5 -8.61 46.10 5.08
CA PRO A 5 -8.41 44.67 4.82
C PRO A 5 -7.38 44.06 5.78
N ALA A 6 -7.64 42.84 6.24
CA ALA A 6 -6.74 42.07 7.09
C ALA A 6 -5.45 41.70 6.35
N ARG A 7 -4.31 41.93 7.00
CA ARG A 7 -2.95 41.70 6.48
C ARG A 7 -2.67 40.19 6.42
N ALA A 8 -2.29 39.70 5.23
CA ALA A 8 -1.86 38.32 5.03
C ALA A 8 -0.63 37.98 5.90
N ALA A 9 -0.75 36.97 6.75
CA ALA A 9 0.38 36.42 7.50
C ALA A 9 1.34 35.72 6.52
N LYS A 10 2.63 36.10 6.56
CA LYS A 10 3.69 35.43 5.78
C LYS A 10 3.80 33.97 6.23
N ARG A 11 3.69 33.02 5.28
CA ARG A 11 4.01 31.61 5.49
C ARG A 11 5.45 31.48 6.01
N PRO A 12 5.71 30.71 7.09
CA PRO A 12 7.06 30.40 7.51
C PRO A 12 7.80 29.67 6.38
N LYS A 13 9.04 30.06 6.11
CA LYS A 13 9.93 29.35 5.19
C LYS A 13 10.31 28.04 5.86
N LEU A 14 9.86 26.91 5.30
CA LEU A 14 10.27 25.58 5.74
C LEU A 14 11.76 25.43 5.38
N GLU A 15 12.63 25.45 6.38
CA GLU A 15 14.02 25.03 6.23
C GLU A 15 14.03 23.58 5.69
N PRO A 16 14.88 23.23 4.71
CA PRO A 16 14.98 21.85 4.26
C PRO A 16 15.40 21.00 5.45
N SER A 17 14.49 20.14 5.92
CA SER A 17 14.82 19.10 6.87
C SER A 17 15.93 18.28 6.25
N THR A 18 17.13 18.33 6.84
CA THR A 18 18.23 17.44 6.53
C THR A 18 17.73 16.02 6.78
N SER A 19 17.16 15.39 5.75
CA SER A 19 16.82 13.98 5.76
C SER A 19 18.14 13.27 5.99
N ALA A 20 18.30 12.71 7.18
CA ALA A 20 19.41 11.87 7.54
C ALA A 20 19.59 10.86 6.40
N ALA A 21 20.71 10.97 5.67
CA ALA A 21 21.12 9.97 4.72
C ALA A 21 21.40 8.71 5.52
N GLY A 22 20.38 7.84 5.65
CA GLY A 22 20.53 6.53 6.23
C GLY A 22 21.63 5.79 5.48
N ALA A 23 22.44 5.02 6.21
CA ALA A 23 23.49 4.18 5.64
C ALA A 23 22.98 3.45 4.39
N PRO A 24 23.78 3.35 3.32
CA PRO A 24 23.32 2.74 2.08
C PRO A 24 22.84 1.31 2.38
N HIS A 25 21.53 1.07 2.20
CA HIS A 25 21.02 -0.29 2.14
C HIS A 25 21.80 -1.01 1.03
N GLN A 26 22.54 -2.07 1.39
CA GLN A 26 23.25 -2.87 0.41
C GLN A 26 22.21 -3.41 -0.57
N ARG A 27 22.31 -2.96 -1.82
CA ARG A 27 21.42 -3.41 -2.90
C ARG A 27 21.85 -4.80 -3.32
N GLY A 28 20.88 -5.67 -3.60
CA GLY A 28 21.18 -6.94 -4.26
C GLY A 28 21.74 -6.74 -5.66
N ASP A 29 22.24 -7.81 -6.27
CA ASP A 29 22.73 -7.80 -7.66
C ASP A 29 21.64 -7.40 -8.68
N ASP A 30 20.38 -7.60 -8.29
CA ASP A 30 19.19 -7.22 -9.05
C ASP A 30 18.70 -5.78 -8.76
N ASP A 31 19.47 -5.01 -7.99
CA ASP A 31 19.22 -3.62 -7.58
C ASP A 31 18.02 -3.43 -6.64
N TYR A 32 17.32 -4.51 -6.27
CA TYR A 32 16.26 -4.47 -5.25
C TYR A 32 16.85 -4.36 -3.85
N VAL A 33 16.11 -3.69 -2.97
CA VAL A 33 16.39 -3.64 -1.53
C VAL A 33 15.22 -4.24 -0.76
N PRO A 34 15.45 -4.69 0.48
CA PRO A 34 14.39 -5.21 1.32
C PRO A 34 13.22 -4.23 1.45
N GLY A 35 11.99 -4.74 1.33
CA GLY A 35 10.76 -3.96 1.32
C GLY A 35 10.32 -3.46 -0.05
N ASN A 36 11.15 -3.53 -1.10
CA ASN A 36 10.69 -3.23 -2.45
C ASN A 36 9.53 -4.16 -2.83
N ILE A 37 8.50 -3.60 -3.46
CA ILE A 37 7.46 -4.41 -4.10
C ILE A 37 8.08 -5.01 -5.36
N VAL A 38 8.08 -6.34 -5.47
CA VAL A 38 8.59 -7.08 -6.65
C VAL A 38 7.45 -7.55 -7.55
N GLU A 39 6.24 -7.69 -7.00
CA GLU A 39 5.05 -8.08 -7.75
C GLU A 39 3.79 -7.51 -7.10
N ILE A 40 2.84 -7.12 -7.95
CA ILE A 40 1.48 -6.72 -7.59
C ILE A 40 0.52 -7.58 -8.39
N GLU A 41 -0.38 -8.27 -7.70
CA GLU A 41 -1.51 -8.98 -8.29
C GLU A 41 -2.83 -8.40 -7.77
N LEU A 42 -3.74 -8.07 -8.69
CA LEU A 42 -5.12 -7.68 -8.39
C LEU A 42 -6.07 -8.69 -9.04
N CYS A 43 -7.12 -9.06 -8.32
CA CYS A 43 -8.22 -9.85 -8.85
C CYS A 43 -9.53 -9.26 -8.36
N ASN A 44 -10.48 -9.04 -9.28
CA ASN A 44 -11.80 -8.48 -8.97
C ASN A 44 -11.74 -7.23 -8.07
N PHE A 45 -10.82 -6.33 -8.39
CA PHE A 45 -10.52 -5.16 -7.58
C PHE A 45 -10.93 -3.89 -8.32
N MET A 46 -12.03 -3.28 -7.88
CA MET A 46 -12.60 -2.06 -8.47
C MET A 46 -12.78 -2.15 -9.99
N THR A 47 -11.86 -1.54 -10.76
CA THR A 47 -11.89 -1.50 -12.23
C THR A 47 -11.18 -2.70 -12.86
N TYR A 48 -10.38 -3.44 -12.10
CA TYR A 48 -9.55 -4.54 -12.58
C TYR A 48 -10.25 -5.89 -12.42
N ASP A 49 -10.37 -6.65 -13.51
CA ASP A 49 -10.71 -8.08 -13.46
C ASP A 49 -9.50 -8.88 -12.96
N ARG A 50 -8.36 -8.71 -13.64
CA ARG A 50 -7.07 -9.25 -13.26
C ARG A 50 -5.96 -8.30 -13.66
N LEU A 51 -4.97 -8.11 -12.80
CA LEU A 51 -3.73 -7.42 -13.10
C LEU A 51 -2.59 -8.19 -12.44
N VAL A 52 -1.49 -8.42 -13.16
CA VAL A 52 -0.22 -8.84 -12.58
C VAL A 52 0.85 -7.93 -13.15
N CYS A 53 1.62 -7.26 -12.30
CA CYS A 53 2.75 -6.44 -12.75
C CYS A 53 3.95 -6.56 -11.80
N ARG A 54 5.14 -6.39 -12.36
CA ARG A 54 6.42 -6.47 -11.66
C ARG A 54 7.13 -5.12 -11.76
N PRO A 55 6.93 -4.21 -10.80
CA PRO A 55 7.59 -2.92 -10.81
C PRO A 55 9.10 -3.09 -10.62
N GLY A 56 9.89 -2.20 -11.22
CA GLY A 56 11.34 -2.19 -11.06
C GLY A 56 11.80 -1.69 -9.68
N PRO A 57 13.10 -1.81 -9.36
CA PRO A 57 13.62 -1.54 -8.01
C PRO A 57 13.75 -0.06 -7.63
N ARG A 58 13.42 0.86 -8.54
CA ARG A 58 13.57 2.31 -8.39
C ARG A 58 12.24 3.03 -8.67
N LEU A 59 12.30 4.12 -9.43
CA LEU A 59 11.12 4.89 -9.81
C LEU A 59 10.26 4.09 -10.80
N ASN A 60 9.00 3.86 -10.41
CA ASN A 60 7.98 3.32 -11.29
C ASN A 60 6.93 4.40 -11.54
N LEU A 61 6.65 4.69 -12.82
CA LEU A 61 5.67 5.70 -13.22
C LEU A 61 4.41 5.03 -13.78
N VAL A 62 3.26 5.25 -13.14
CA VAL A 62 1.96 4.73 -13.58
C VAL A 62 1.22 5.83 -14.35
N VAL A 63 1.10 5.68 -15.68
CA VAL A 63 0.49 6.67 -16.58
C VAL A 63 -0.74 6.08 -17.29
N GLY A 64 -1.70 6.92 -17.63
CA GLY A 64 -2.91 6.53 -18.35
C GLY A 64 -4.00 7.61 -18.30
N PRO A 65 -5.04 7.52 -19.15
CA PRO A 65 -6.12 8.49 -19.19
C PRO A 65 -6.97 8.49 -17.91
N ASN A 66 -7.79 9.53 -17.72
CA ASN A 66 -8.71 9.57 -16.57
C ASN A 66 -9.66 8.37 -16.59
N GLY A 67 -9.92 7.79 -15.41
CA GLY A 67 -10.72 6.57 -15.28
C GLY A 67 -9.97 5.25 -15.53
N SER A 68 -8.70 5.26 -15.98
CA SER A 68 -7.93 4.04 -16.29
C SER A 68 -7.51 3.19 -15.07
N GLY A 69 -7.96 3.53 -13.86
CA GLY A 69 -7.65 2.75 -12.65
C GLY A 69 -6.32 3.06 -11.96
N LYS A 70 -5.58 4.12 -12.32
CA LYS A 70 -4.30 4.49 -11.66
C LYS A 70 -4.42 4.66 -10.15
N SER A 71 -5.38 5.49 -9.71
CA SER A 71 -5.65 5.65 -8.27
C SER A 71 -6.19 4.38 -7.63
N SER A 72 -6.85 3.50 -8.40
CA SER A 72 -7.27 2.18 -7.91
C SER A 72 -6.08 1.28 -7.62
N LEU A 73 -5.04 1.30 -8.46
CA LEU A 73 -3.79 0.57 -8.22
C LEU A 73 -3.07 1.08 -6.96
N VAL A 74 -2.98 2.40 -6.79
CA VAL A 74 -2.41 3.00 -5.57
C VAL A 74 -3.20 2.61 -4.32
N CYS A 75 -4.54 2.67 -4.40
CA CYS A 75 -5.41 2.20 -3.32
C CYS A 75 -5.18 0.73 -3.01
N ALA A 76 -5.02 -0.12 -4.02
CA ALA A 76 -4.76 -1.54 -3.82
C ALA A 76 -3.48 -1.78 -2.99
N ILE A 77 -2.38 -1.13 -3.37
CA ILE A 77 -1.11 -1.22 -2.65
C ILE A 77 -1.28 -0.80 -1.19
N ALA A 78 -1.86 0.38 -0.96
CA ALA A 78 -2.08 0.89 0.39
C ALA A 78 -3.01 -0.04 1.21
N LEU A 79 -4.07 -0.55 0.59
CA LEU A 79 -5.04 -1.45 1.23
C LEU A 79 -4.38 -2.77 1.63
N ALA A 80 -3.54 -3.36 0.78
CA ALA A 80 -2.79 -4.58 1.11
C ALA A 80 -1.83 -4.35 2.30
N LEU A 81 -1.17 -3.19 2.35
CA LEU A 81 -0.30 -2.76 3.45
C LEU A 81 -1.04 -2.21 4.68
N ALA A 82 -2.31 -2.59 4.84
CA ALA A 82 -3.15 -2.27 6.00
C ALA A 82 -3.41 -0.77 6.25
N ALA A 83 -3.31 0.08 5.22
CA ALA A 83 -3.80 1.45 5.31
C ALA A 83 -5.31 1.45 5.61
N ASP A 84 -5.74 2.42 6.42
CA ASP A 84 -7.14 2.64 6.73
C ASP A 84 -7.93 2.99 5.45
N PRO A 85 -8.98 2.23 5.10
CA PRO A 85 -9.89 2.55 4.00
C PRO A 85 -10.39 4.01 3.99
N ALA A 86 -10.59 4.61 5.16
CA ALA A 86 -11.05 5.99 5.28
C ALA A 86 -10.05 7.00 4.71
N ILE A 87 -8.75 6.73 4.83
CA ILE A 87 -7.67 7.59 4.32
C ILE A 87 -7.59 7.52 2.79
N LEU A 88 -8.04 6.41 2.18
CA LEU A 88 -8.02 6.23 0.72
C LEU A 88 -9.06 7.09 -0.01
N GLY A 89 -9.89 7.86 0.72
CA GLY A 89 -10.80 8.85 0.17
C GLY A 89 -11.88 8.27 -0.76
N ARG A 90 -12.11 6.96 -0.68
CA ARG A 90 -12.99 6.24 -1.63
C ARG A 90 -14.19 5.56 -1.00
N ALA A 91 -14.06 5.00 0.20
CA ALA A 91 -15.19 4.33 0.82
C ALA A 91 -15.02 4.15 2.32
N ALA A 92 -16.12 4.29 3.06
CA ALA A 92 -16.20 3.97 4.48
C ALA A 92 -16.11 2.46 4.78
N SER A 93 -16.14 1.60 3.77
CA SER A 93 -16.18 0.16 3.96
C SER A 93 -15.41 -0.60 2.87
N VAL A 94 -14.81 -1.73 3.27
CA VAL A 94 -13.90 -2.54 2.45
C VAL A 94 -14.57 -3.15 1.22
N ARG A 95 -15.89 -3.40 1.28
CA ARG A 95 -16.64 -3.98 0.15
C ARG A 95 -16.60 -3.11 -1.11
N ALA A 96 -16.41 -1.81 -0.96
CA ALA A 96 -16.37 -0.87 -2.08
C ALA A 96 -15.12 -1.04 -2.97
N PHE A 97 -14.13 -1.79 -2.50
CA PHE A 97 -12.95 -2.15 -3.29
C PHE A 97 -13.16 -3.41 -4.13
N VAL A 98 -14.22 -4.20 -3.89
CA VAL A 98 -14.61 -5.32 -4.74
C VAL A 98 -15.18 -4.79 -6.06
N LYS A 99 -14.79 -5.41 -7.18
CA LYS A 99 -15.31 -5.07 -8.50
C LYS A 99 -16.83 -5.29 -8.53
N ARG A 100 -17.56 -4.37 -9.19
CA ARG A 100 -19.01 -4.49 -9.32
C ARG A 100 -19.37 -5.76 -10.10
N GLY A 101 -20.34 -6.51 -9.59
CA GLY A 101 -20.76 -7.79 -10.15
C GLY A 101 -20.00 -9.00 -9.58
N GLU A 102 -18.95 -8.77 -8.78
CA GLU A 102 -18.17 -9.83 -8.15
C GLU A 102 -18.51 -9.96 -6.66
N GLU A 103 -18.39 -11.17 -6.12
CA GLU A 103 -18.67 -11.47 -4.71
C GLU A 103 -17.47 -11.19 -3.81
N SER A 104 -16.26 -11.34 -4.35
CA SER A 104 -15.00 -11.13 -3.64
C SER A 104 -13.87 -10.72 -4.58
N GLY A 105 -12.81 -10.19 -4.00
CA GLY A 105 -11.58 -9.83 -4.70
C GLY A 105 -10.37 -9.83 -3.78
N HIS A 106 -9.19 -9.70 -4.35
CA HIS A 106 -7.94 -9.65 -3.58
C HIS A 106 -6.90 -8.73 -4.19
N VAL A 107 -6.00 -8.30 -3.31
CA VAL A 107 -4.73 -7.68 -3.66
C VAL A 107 -3.63 -8.52 -3.05
N ARG A 108 -2.64 -8.91 -3.85
CA ARG A 108 -1.43 -9.58 -3.39
C ARG A 108 -0.21 -8.75 -3.77
N LEU A 109 0.66 -8.53 -2.80
CA LEU A 109 1.97 -7.90 -2.96
C LEU A 109 3.04 -8.93 -2.61
N SER A 110 4.08 -9.00 -3.42
CA SER A 110 5.31 -9.69 -3.06
C SER A 110 6.35 -8.62 -2.72
N LEU A 111 6.97 -8.69 -1.55
CA LEU A 111 7.98 -7.76 -1.07
C LEU A 111 9.34 -8.46 -1.00
N ARG A 112 10.39 -7.77 -1.44
CA ARG A 112 11.77 -8.26 -1.30
C ARG A 112 12.09 -8.47 0.17
N SER A 113 12.49 -9.69 0.53
CA SER A 113 12.93 -10.00 1.90
C SER A 113 14.34 -9.46 2.19
N GLN A 114 14.68 -9.36 3.48
CA GLN A 114 16.06 -9.12 3.90
C GLN A 114 16.97 -10.31 3.60
N ASP A 115 16.44 -11.53 3.75
CA ASP A 115 17.17 -12.75 3.49
C ASP A 115 16.91 -13.20 2.04
N GLN A 116 17.96 -13.52 1.28
CA GLN A 116 17.88 -13.93 -0.13
C GLN A 116 17.09 -15.23 -0.39
N GLY A 117 16.44 -15.80 0.64
CA GLY A 117 15.78 -17.09 0.58
C GLY A 117 14.39 -17.09 -0.08
N ARG A 118 13.58 -16.02 0.10
CA ARG A 118 12.28 -15.86 -0.58
C ARG A 118 11.68 -14.48 -0.34
N ASP A 119 10.85 -14.01 -1.27
CA ASP A 119 10.06 -12.80 -1.10
C ASP A 119 8.85 -13.04 -0.18
N ILE A 120 8.43 -11.98 0.51
CA ILE A 120 7.32 -11.99 1.47
C ILE A 120 6.02 -11.69 0.72
N GLY A 121 5.06 -12.62 0.74
CA GLY A 121 3.77 -12.46 0.09
C GLY A 121 2.70 -11.93 1.06
N ILE A 122 2.24 -10.70 0.89
CA ILE A 122 1.10 -10.14 1.62
C ILE A 122 -0.12 -10.21 0.71
N THR A 123 -1.19 -10.87 1.16
CA THR A 123 -2.46 -10.88 0.43
C THR A 123 -3.57 -10.32 1.32
N ARG A 124 -4.38 -9.41 0.80
CA ARG A 124 -5.63 -8.98 1.44
C ARG A 124 -6.79 -9.42 0.58
N LYS A 125 -7.67 -10.24 1.13
CA LYS A 125 -8.93 -10.67 0.52
C LYS A 125 -10.08 -9.87 1.12
N ILE A 126 -11.03 -9.50 0.28
CA ILE A 126 -12.21 -8.71 0.64
C ILE A 126 -13.43 -9.29 -0.05
N ASP A 127 -14.58 -9.23 0.62
CA ASP A 127 -15.86 -9.63 0.04
C ASP A 127 -16.93 -8.55 0.18
N THR A 128 -18.08 -8.79 -0.47
CA THR A 128 -19.23 -7.89 -0.45
C THR A 128 -19.94 -7.82 0.91
N ASN A 129 -19.68 -8.77 1.81
CA ASN A 129 -20.18 -8.83 3.18
C ASN A 129 -19.33 -8.03 4.17
N ASN A 130 -18.34 -7.27 3.69
CA ASN A 130 -17.33 -6.57 4.48
C ASN A 130 -16.36 -7.48 5.25
N LYS A 131 -16.28 -8.76 4.91
CA LYS A 131 -15.18 -9.60 5.40
C LYS A 131 -13.89 -9.11 4.77
N SER A 132 -12.86 -8.97 5.60
CA SER A 132 -11.50 -8.62 5.17
C SER A 132 -10.53 -9.51 5.93
N GLU A 133 -9.70 -10.26 5.20
CA GLU A 133 -8.69 -11.15 5.76
C GLU A 133 -7.34 -10.87 5.12
N TRP A 134 -6.29 -10.93 5.92
CA TRP A 134 -4.92 -10.87 5.45
C TRP A 134 -4.34 -12.28 5.44
N LEU A 135 -3.39 -12.52 4.55
CA LEU A 135 -2.59 -13.73 4.48
C LEU A 135 -1.13 -13.31 4.32
N LEU A 136 -0.24 -13.94 5.09
CA LEU A 136 1.21 -13.84 4.92
C LEU A 136 1.72 -15.15 4.34
N ASP A 137 2.41 -15.11 3.21
CA ASP A 137 2.87 -16.27 2.44
C ASP A 137 1.75 -17.30 2.16
N GLY A 138 0.51 -16.81 1.97
CA GLY A 138 -0.67 -17.65 1.73
C GLY A 138 -1.27 -18.28 2.99
N THR A 139 -0.72 -18.02 4.17
CA THR A 139 -1.22 -18.51 5.46
C THR A 139 -1.92 -17.40 6.25
N ASN A 140 -2.97 -17.75 7.01
CA ASN A 140 -3.66 -16.78 7.87
C ASN A 140 -2.71 -16.28 8.98
N PRO A 141 -2.57 -14.96 9.18
CA PRO A 141 -1.69 -14.38 10.18
C PRO A 141 -2.23 -14.57 11.61
N ILE A 142 -3.29 -15.35 11.84
CA ILE A 142 -3.80 -15.66 13.19
C ILE A 142 -2.69 -16.26 14.07
N TYR A 143 -1.74 -17.01 13.49
CA TYR A 143 -0.56 -17.50 14.22
C TYR A 143 0.52 -16.42 14.41
N LEU A 144 0.55 -15.40 13.56
CA LEU A 144 1.52 -14.30 13.64
C LEU A 144 1.05 -13.15 14.52
N SER A 145 -0.27 -12.91 14.69
CA SER A 145 -0.75 -11.89 15.61
C SER A 145 -0.40 -12.24 17.06
N ILE A 146 -0.41 -13.53 17.41
CA ILE A 146 0.09 -14.03 18.71
C ILE A 146 1.61 -13.80 18.80
N TYR A 147 2.37 -14.14 17.75
CA TYR A 147 3.82 -13.98 17.74
C TYR A 147 4.27 -12.51 17.82
N LEU A 148 3.59 -11.62 17.08
CA LEU A 148 3.87 -10.19 17.05
C LEU A 148 3.45 -9.53 18.38
N SER A 149 2.32 -9.94 18.98
CA SER A 149 1.93 -9.47 20.32
C SER A 149 2.86 -9.95 21.45
N ILE A 150 3.48 -11.13 21.31
CA ILE A 150 4.49 -11.62 22.27
C ILE A 150 5.82 -10.86 22.13
N TYR A 151 6.23 -10.53 20.89
CA TYR A 151 7.58 -9.98 20.62
C TYR A 151 7.66 -8.45 20.48
N LEU A 152 6.53 -7.74 20.35
CA LEU A 152 6.50 -6.27 20.24
C LEU A 152 5.79 -5.58 21.41
N SER A 153 5.60 -6.27 22.53
CA SER A 153 5.26 -5.59 23.79
C SER A 153 6.54 -4.95 24.35
N PRO A 154 6.59 -3.62 24.52
CA PRO A 154 7.77 -2.97 25.08
C PRO A 154 7.91 -3.34 26.56
N SER A 155 9.08 -3.87 26.93
CA SER A 155 9.54 -3.95 28.32
C SER A 155 9.75 -2.56 28.92
#